data_AF-A0A1S3M2I6-F1
#
_entry.id   AF-A0A1S3M2I6-F1
#
_cell.length_a   1.000
_cell.length_b   1.000
_cell.length_c   1.000
_cell.angle_alpha   90.00
_cell.angle_beta   90.00
_cell.angle_gamma   90.00
#
_symmetry.space_group_name_H-M   'P 1'
#
loop_
_entity.id
_entity.type
_entity.pdbx_description
1 polymer ?
#
loop_
_entity_poly.entity_id
_entity_poly.type
_entity_poly.pdbx_seq_one_letter_code
_entity_poly.pdbx_strand_id
1 'polypeptide(L)'
;MLESYIDKVLCGRKGVRFFFPLCGKAVDMKWLADMGHPVVGVDIAEMGIRQFFEDQKLIYSEEVVPAIPGAKVYKVGRRPCTSVRILRAKLVCVSILPSTPFVDHIDYALTEKFRWKDILVPV
;
A
#
# COMPACT_ATOMS: atom_id res chain seq x y z
N MET A 1 19.30 4.12 0.72
CA MET A 1 17.98 4.63 0.28
C MET A 1 17.68 4.05 -1.09
N LEU A 2 16.42 3.88 -1.49
CA LEU A 2 16.05 3.28 -2.79
C LEU A 2 16.69 4.00 -3.99
N GLU A 3 17.00 5.28 -3.83
CA GLU A 3 17.70 6.15 -4.79
C GLU A 3 18.95 5.51 -5.39
N SER A 4 19.76 4.79 -4.62
CA SER A 4 21.04 4.25 -5.10
C SER A 4 20.91 3.02 -6.01
N TYR A 5 19.73 2.42 -6.09
CA TYR A 5 19.50 1.19 -6.87
C TYR A 5 18.38 1.33 -7.90
N ILE A 6 17.76 2.51 -7.99
CA ILE A 6 16.57 2.70 -8.82
C ILE A 6 16.87 2.45 -10.31
N ASP A 7 18.04 2.83 -10.78
CA ASP A 7 18.45 2.65 -12.18
C ASP A 7 18.50 1.18 -12.58
N LYS A 8 18.92 0.30 -11.65
CA LYS A 8 18.95 -1.15 -11.84
C LYS A 8 17.55 -1.76 -11.85
N VAL A 9 16.61 -1.16 -11.14
CA VAL A 9 15.22 -1.64 -11.08
C VAL A 9 14.44 -1.18 -12.31
N LEU A 10 14.62 0.10 -12.69
CA LEU A 10 13.91 0.69 -13.81
C LEU A 10 14.44 0.16 -15.16
N CYS A 11 15.74 -0.05 -15.32
CA CYS A 11 16.35 -0.43 -16.61
C CYS A 11 15.84 0.43 -17.78
N GLY A 12 15.67 1.74 -17.56
CA GLY A 12 15.13 2.68 -18.55
C GLY A 12 13.60 2.67 -18.74
N ARG A 13 12.85 1.84 -18.00
CA ARG A 13 11.38 1.79 -18.07
C ARG A 13 10.75 2.92 -17.26
N LYS A 14 9.79 3.63 -17.87
CA LYS A 14 8.94 4.63 -17.20
C LYS A 14 7.61 4.01 -16.79
N GLY A 15 6.99 4.54 -15.73
CA GLY A 15 5.66 4.07 -15.29
C GLY A 15 5.66 2.67 -14.64
N VAL A 16 6.81 2.17 -14.21
CA VAL A 16 6.92 0.93 -13.42
C VAL A 16 6.09 1.06 -12.14
N ARG A 17 5.29 0.03 -11.84
CA ARG A 17 4.44 -0.01 -10.65
C ARG A 17 5.20 -0.56 -9.46
N PHE A 18 5.23 0.18 -8.36
CA PHE A 18 5.87 -0.24 -7.11
C PHE A 18 4.84 -0.68 -6.08
N PHE A 19 5.19 -1.72 -5.32
CA PHE A 19 4.38 -2.26 -4.23
C PHE A 19 5.19 -2.23 -2.93
N PHE A 20 4.60 -1.66 -1.88
CA PHE A 20 5.20 -1.56 -0.55
C PHE A 20 4.33 -2.28 0.49
N PRO A 21 4.70 -3.49 0.92
CA PRO A 21 4.07 -4.12 2.08
C PRO A 21 4.53 -3.42 3.37
N LEU A 22 3.60 -3.21 4.29
CA LEU A 22 3.83 -2.53 5.57
C LEU A 22 4.53 -1.18 5.37
N CYS A 23 3.97 -0.36 4.48
CA CYS A 23 4.64 0.83 3.97
C CYS A 23 4.91 1.91 5.02
N GLY A 24 4.20 1.90 6.16
CA GLY A 24 4.35 2.81 7.27
C GLY A 24 4.45 4.26 6.81
N LYS A 25 5.56 4.91 7.18
CA LYS A 25 5.92 6.29 6.78
C LYS A 25 6.96 6.31 5.65
N ALA A 26 6.91 5.38 4.70
CA ALA A 26 7.93 5.27 3.66
C ALA A 26 7.96 6.53 2.75
N VAL A 27 8.94 7.41 3.00
CA VAL A 27 9.19 8.63 2.21
C VAL A 27 9.45 8.29 0.73
N ASP A 28 10.06 7.13 0.46
CA ASP A 28 10.37 6.65 -0.89
C ASP A 28 9.12 6.53 -1.79
N MET A 29 7.93 6.33 -1.21
CA MET A 29 6.69 6.24 -1.98
C MET A 29 6.33 7.54 -2.70
N LYS A 30 6.54 8.68 -2.02
CA LYS A 30 6.29 10.00 -2.60
C LYS A 30 7.31 10.30 -3.69
N TRP A 31 8.57 9.99 -3.43
CA TRP A 31 9.67 10.16 -4.38
C TRP A 31 9.45 9.37 -5.68
N LEU A 32 9.09 8.09 -5.58
CA LEU A 32 8.76 7.26 -6.75
C LEU A 32 7.54 7.81 -7.52
N ALA A 33 6.51 8.24 -6.79
CA ALA A 33 5.34 8.82 -7.40
C ALA A 33 5.63 10.14 -8.12
N ASP A 34 6.53 10.97 -7.60
CA ASP A 34 6.92 12.23 -8.26
C ASP A 34 7.78 12.01 -9.51
N MET A 35 8.50 10.88 -9.59
CA MET A 35 9.13 10.42 -10.83
C MET A 35 8.13 9.85 -11.87
N GLY A 36 6.83 9.82 -11.55
CA GLY A 36 5.77 9.32 -12.45
C GLY A 36 5.56 7.81 -12.38
N HIS A 37 6.06 7.15 -11.34
CA HIS A 37 5.83 5.74 -11.11
C HIS A 37 4.58 5.52 -10.24
N PRO A 38 3.60 4.71 -10.66
CA PRO A 38 2.46 4.40 -9.81
C PRO A 38 2.87 3.57 -8.60
N VAL A 39 2.49 4.00 -7.40
CA VAL A 39 2.87 3.34 -6.14
C VAL A 39 1.64 2.86 -5.38
N VAL A 40 1.69 1.61 -4.94
CA VAL A 40 0.68 0.99 -4.07
C VAL A 40 1.36 0.58 -2.76
N GLY A 41 0.87 1.10 -1.64
CA GLY A 41 1.24 0.66 -0.29
C GLY A 41 0.12 -0.15 0.35
N VAL A 42 0.49 -1.09 1.21
CA VAL A 42 -0.44 -1.77 2.12
C VAL A 42 0.08 -1.61 3.53
N ASP A 43 -0.76 -1.17 4.46
CA ASP A 43 -0.39 -1.01 5.86
C ASP A 43 -1.53 -1.45 6.79
N ILE A 44 -1.22 -1.73 8.06
CA ILE A 44 -2.20 -2.13 9.07
C ILE A 44 -2.51 -0.95 10.02
N ALA A 45 -1.52 -0.11 10.28
CA ALA A 45 -1.56 1.00 11.21
C ALA A 45 -2.13 2.27 10.55
N GLU A 46 -3.40 2.58 10.85
CA GLU A 46 -4.07 3.81 10.39
C GLU A 46 -3.29 5.07 10.77
N MET A 47 -2.67 5.09 11.96
CA MET A 47 -1.83 6.20 12.40
C MET A 47 -0.62 6.41 11.50
N GLY A 48 0.03 5.34 11.05
CA GLY A 48 1.19 5.42 10.15
C GLY A 48 0.80 6.02 8.80
N ILE A 49 -0.33 5.57 8.26
CA ILE A 49 -0.89 6.07 7.01
C ILE A 49 -1.22 7.57 7.09
N ARG A 50 -1.92 7.99 8.17
CA ARG A 50 -2.27 9.41 8.36
C ARG A 50 -1.04 10.29 8.51
N GLN A 51 -0.10 9.85 9.33
CA GLN A 51 1.15 10.59 9.54
C GLN A 51 1.97 10.70 8.26
N PHE A 52 2.01 9.65 7.43
CA PHE A 52 2.63 9.73 6.11
C PHE A 52 2.02 10.85 5.26
N PHE A 53 0.69 10.93 5.16
CA PHE A 53 0.06 11.99 4.36
C PHE A 53 0.27 13.39 4.94
N GLU A 54 0.29 13.52 6.26
CA GLU A 54 0.57 14.78 6.96
C GLU A 54 2.03 15.23 6.74
N ASP A 55 3.00 14.35 6.98
CA ASP A 55 4.43 14.61 6.84
C ASP A 55 4.77 14.99 5.39
N GLN A 56 4.13 14.31 4.41
CA GLN A 56 4.33 14.57 2.98
C GLN A 56 3.45 15.73 2.44
N LYS A 57 2.62 16.35 3.28
CA LYS A 57 1.68 17.43 2.91
C LYS A 57 0.80 17.07 1.71
N LEU A 58 0.29 15.84 1.71
CA LEU A 58 -0.53 15.29 0.64
C LEU A 58 -2.01 15.37 1.00
N ILE A 59 -2.80 15.92 0.08
CA ILE A 59 -4.26 15.88 0.18
C ILE A 59 -4.72 14.50 -0.29
N TYR A 60 -5.45 13.79 0.57
CA TYR A 60 -5.95 12.44 0.29
C TYR A 60 -7.45 12.33 0.53
N SER A 61 -8.08 11.36 -0.12
CA SER A 61 -9.44 10.89 0.16
C SER A 61 -9.40 9.49 0.75
N GLU A 62 -10.28 9.23 1.72
CA GLU A 62 -10.52 7.88 2.26
C GLU A 62 -11.76 7.29 1.59
N GLU A 63 -11.66 6.05 1.09
CA GLU A 63 -12.77 5.27 0.56
C GLU A 63 -12.83 3.92 1.26
N VAL A 64 -14.01 3.50 1.68
CA VAL A 64 -14.22 2.15 2.21
C VAL A 64 -14.27 1.14 1.07
N VAL A 65 -13.66 -0.03 1.26
CA VAL A 65 -13.71 -1.11 0.26
C VAL A 65 -14.91 -1.99 0.54
N PRO A 66 -15.96 -2.01 -0.32
CA PRO A 66 -17.16 -2.79 -0.05
C PRO A 66 -16.88 -4.30 0.05
N ALA A 67 -15.85 -4.77 -0.66
CA ALA A 67 -15.46 -6.17 -0.68
C ALA A 67 -14.80 -6.65 0.64
N ILE A 68 -14.31 -5.74 1.49
CA ILE A 68 -13.55 -6.11 2.70
C ILE A 68 -14.02 -5.24 3.89
N PRO A 69 -14.84 -5.81 4.79
CA PRO A 69 -15.35 -5.09 5.96
C PRO A 69 -14.21 -4.52 6.82
N GLY A 70 -14.17 -3.19 6.96
CA GLY A 70 -13.18 -2.49 7.77
C GLY A 70 -11.86 -2.16 7.05
N ALA A 71 -11.71 -2.53 5.77
CA ALA A 71 -10.61 -2.02 4.95
C ALA A 71 -10.92 -0.64 4.39
N LYS A 72 -9.89 0.20 4.33
CA LYS A 72 -9.97 1.57 3.79
C LYS A 72 -8.87 1.76 2.76
N VAL A 73 -9.18 2.45 1.67
CA VAL A 73 -8.20 2.88 0.67
C VAL A 73 -8.04 4.39 0.78
N TYR A 74 -6.78 4.81 0.85
CA TYR A 74 -6.36 6.19 0.86
C TYR A 74 -5.79 6.53 -0.51
N LYS A 75 -6.36 7.54 -1.18
CA LYS A 75 -5.94 7.97 -2.51
C LYS A 75 -5.49 9.42 -2.46
N VAL A 76 -4.33 9.73 -3.06
CA VAL A 76 -3.92 11.13 -3.25
C VAL A 76 -4.73 11.73 -4.41
N GLY A 77 -5.29 12.93 -4.20
CA GLY A 77 -6.06 13.63 -5.24
C GLY A 77 -5.21 13.86 -6.50
N ARG A 78 -5.83 13.74 -7.69
CA ARG A 78 -5.17 13.81 -9.02
C ARG A 78 -4.34 15.11 -9.17
N ARG A 79 -3.09 15.08 -8.73
CA ARG A 79 -2.02 15.84 -9.37
C ARG A 79 -1.53 15.01 -10.56
N PRO A 80 -1.17 15.64 -11.69
CA PRO A 80 -0.85 14.93 -12.92
C PRO A 80 0.31 13.91 -12.80
N CYS A 81 1.11 13.97 -11.74
CA CYS A 81 2.28 13.10 -11.57
C CYS A 81 2.18 12.09 -10.41
N THR A 82 1.48 12.39 -9.31
CA THR A 82 1.60 11.60 -8.07
C THR A 82 0.42 10.61 -7.91
N SER A 83 0.60 9.34 -8.30
CA SER A 83 -0.41 8.29 -8.06
C SER A 83 0.02 7.36 -6.90
N VAL A 84 -0.30 7.79 -5.68
CA VAL A 84 -0.09 6.98 -4.46
C VAL A 84 -1.44 6.46 -3.96
N ARG A 85 -1.51 5.15 -3.75
CA ARG A 85 -2.65 4.46 -3.13
C ARG A 85 -2.16 3.66 -1.95
N ILE A 86 -2.73 3.88 -0.77
CA ILE A 86 -2.43 3.07 0.42
C ILE A 86 -3.69 2.35 0.83
N LEU A 87 -3.62 1.03 0.94
CA LEU A 87 -4.68 0.24 1.51
C LEU A 87 -4.37 -0.04 2.97
N ARG A 88 -5.34 0.24 3.84
CA ARG A 88 -5.34 -0.27 5.20
C ARG A 88 -5.92 -1.69 5.24
N ALA A 89 -5.08 -2.66 5.53
CA ALA A 89 -5.49 -4.01 5.90
C ALA A 89 -5.89 -4.04 7.39
N LYS A 90 -7.01 -4.68 7.71
CA LYS A 90 -7.32 -5.02 9.10
C LYS A 90 -6.81 -6.42 9.37
N LEU A 91 -5.92 -6.57 10.35
CA LEU A 91 -5.65 -7.89 10.90
C LEU A 91 -6.92 -8.31 11.65
N VAL A 92 -7.77 -9.08 10.96
CA VAL A 92 -8.78 -9.85 11.67
C VAL A 92 -7.98 -10.98 12.31
N CYS A 93 -7.76 -10.88 13.61
CA CYS A 93 -7.33 -12.00 14.41
C CYS A 93 -8.44 -13.04 14.27
N VAL A 94 -8.33 -13.93 13.28
CA VAL A 94 -9.13 -15.14 13.25
C VAL A 94 -8.75 -15.83 14.55
N SER A 95 -9.70 -15.89 15.47
CA SER A 95 -9.59 -16.71 16.67
C SER A 95 -9.29 -18.12 16.18
N ILE A 96 -8.02 -18.48 16.22
CA ILE A 96 -7.55 -19.81 15.88
C ILE A 96 -8.27 -20.76 16.83
N LEU A 97 -9.16 -21.59 16.28
CA LEU A 97 -9.52 -22.86 16.89
C LEU A 97 -8.20 -23.59 17.21
N PRO A 98 -8.00 -24.07 18.44
CA PRO A 98 -6.68 -24.42 18.92
C PRO A 98 -6.28 -25.81 18.39
N SER A 99 -5.58 -25.87 17.26
CA SER A 99 -4.75 -27.03 16.91
C SER A 99 -3.93 -26.78 15.65
N THR A 100 -2.75 -26.18 15.78
CA THR A 100 -1.50 -26.66 15.14
C THR A 100 -0.33 -25.78 15.60
N PRO A 101 0.84 -26.37 15.92
CA PRO A 101 2.04 -25.62 16.25
C PRO A 101 2.76 -25.15 14.97
N PHE A 102 3.77 -24.32 15.16
CA PHE A 102 4.82 -24.00 14.17
C PHE A 102 4.52 -22.86 13.19
N VAL A 103 5.20 -21.73 13.47
CA VAL A 103 5.73 -20.71 12.56
C VAL A 103 5.19 -20.81 11.13
N ASP A 104 4.15 -20.02 10.77
CA ASP A 104 3.81 -19.60 9.38
C ASP A 104 2.53 -18.71 9.29
N HIS A 105 2.12 -18.03 10.39
CA HIS A 105 0.81 -17.35 10.44
C HIS A 105 0.76 -15.90 9.95
N ILE A 106 1.89 -15.30 9.55
CA ILE A 106 1.89 -13.91 9.07
C ILE A 106 1.55 -13.81 7.57
N ASP A 107 1.75 -14.85 6.77
CA ASP A 107 1.52 -14.81 5.32
C ASP A 107 0.07 -15.12 4.88
N TYR A 108 -0.70 -15.86 5.69
CA TYR A 108 -2.00 -16.38 5.25
C TYR A 108 -3.16 -15.38 5.29
N ALA A 109 -3.10 -14.34 6.12
CA ALA A 109 -4.20 -13.39 6.25
C ALA A 109 -4.22 -12.28 5.18
N LEU A 110 -3.10 -12.09 4.45
CA LEU A 110 -2.95 -11.00 3.48
C LEU A 110 -3.22 -11.41 2.03
N THR A 111 -3.19 -12.71 1.70
CA THR A 111 -3.09 -13.19 0.31
C THR A 111 -4.35 -13.84 -0.24
N GLU A 112 -5.19 -14.50 0.57
CA GLU A 112 -6.26 -15.36 0.01
C GLU A 112 -7.60 -14.66 -0.29
N LYS A 113 -7.91 -13.52 0.35
CA LYS A 113 -9.12 -12.72 0.07
C LYS A 113 -8.85 -11.41 -0.66
N PHE A 114 -7.58 -11.09 -0.93
CA PHE A 114 -7.21 -9.88 -1.63
C PHE A 114 -7.32 -10.08 -3.14
N ARG A 115 -8.51 -9.85 -3.69
CA ARG A 115 -8.70 -9.86 -5.14
C ARG A 115 -7.99 -8.61 -5.68
N TRP A 116 -6.76 -8.80 -6.16
CA TRP A 116 -5.86 -7.77 -6.70
C TRP A 116 -6.53 -6.81 -7.69
N LYS A 117 -7.60 -7.26 -8.37
CA LYS A 117 -8.40 -6.40 -9.23
C LYS A 117 -8.84 -5.12 -8.53
N ASP A 118 -9.27 -5.15 -7.27
CA ASP A 118 -9.90 -3.99 -6.60
C ASP A 118 -8.91 -2.87 -6.19
N ILE A 119 -7.64 -3.18 -5.93
CA ILE A 119 -6.59 -2.16 -5.71
C ILE A 119 -5.96 -1.72 -7.03
N LEU A 120 -5.90 -2.63 -8.00
CA LEU A 120 -5.15 -2.44 -9.23
C LEU A 120 -5.95 -1.82 -10.39
N VAL A 121 -7.29 -1.63 -10.27
CA VAL A 121 -8.10 -1.03 -11.34
C VAL A 121 -7.59 0.39 -11.69
N PRO A 122 -7.38 0.69 -13.00
CA PRO A 122 -7.21 2.06 -13.46
C PRO A 122 -8.57 2.77 -13.47
N VAL A 123 -8.61 4.02 -13.01
CA VAL A 123 -9.67 4.97 -13.38
C VAL A 123 -9.02 6.20 -13.98
#